data_AF-A0A6D2K502-F1
#
_entry.id   AF-A0A6D2K502-F1
#
_cell.length_a   1.000
_cell.length_b   1.000
_cell.length_c   1.000
_cell.angle_alpha   90.00
_cell.angle_beta   90.00
_cell.angle_gamma   90.00
#
_symmetry.space_group_name_H-M   'P 1'
#
loop_
_entity.id
_entity.type
_entity.pdbx_description
1 polymer ?
#
loop_
_entity_poly.entity_id
_entity_poly.type
_entity_poly.pdbx_seq_one_letter_code
_entity_poly.pdbx_strand_id
1 'polypeptide(L)'
;MCRRAVDLSQGGLLEIKIEGFGCDFLLAYIADSGLSYELDKLPLLEELEISHSWFKLNLKGIGRSCPRVKTLKLNFCTGYRRSPVKWDIDAVKIANSMPQLRRLQLFGNQLTEYGLNIILDSCPHLEHLDLRKCFNVELVGDLEKRCLERIKDLRRPHDSTTDDYPF
;
A
#
# COMPACT_ATOMS: atom_id res chain seq x y z
N MET A 1 12.28 12.87 -14.29
CA MET A 1 11.26 13.95 -14.25
C MET A 1 10.48 13.99 -12.94
N CYS A 2 10.10 12.86 -12.35
CA CYS A 2 9.22 12.84 -11.16
C CYS A 2 9.83 13.42 -9.87
N ARG A 3 11.15 13.29 -9.64
CA ARG A 3 11.81 13.92 -8.47
C ARG A 3 11.65 15.44 -8.47
N ARG A 4 11.86 16.08 -9.62
CA ARG A 4 11.74 17.53 -9.76
C ARG A 4 10.31 18.02 -9.48
N ALA A 5 9.29 17.22 -9.83
CA ALA A 5 7.90 17.54 -9.51
C ALA A 5 7.63 17.45 -8.00
N VAL A 6 8.18 16.45 -7.31
CA VAL A 6 8.14 16.35 -5.84
C VAL A 6 8.82 17.56 -5.20
N ASP A 7 10.01 17.92 -5.65
CA ASP A 7 10.75 19.06 -5.09
C ASP A 7 10.02 20.40 -5.31
N LEU A 8 9.48 20.62 -6.52
CA LEU A 8 8.73 21.83 -6.86
C LEU A 8 7.39 21.93 -6.13
N SER A 9 6.85 20.81 -5.63
CA SER A 9 5.60 20.83 -4.87
C SER A 9 5.74 21.41 -3.47
N GLN A 10 6.97 21.51 -2.94
CA GLN A 10 7.24 21.94 -1.57
C GLN A 10 6.39 21.19 -0.52
N GLY A 11 6.12 19.90 -0.76
CA GLY A 11 5.30 19.06 0.12
C GLY A 11 3.78 19.19 -0.09
N GLY A 12 3.33 19.97 -1.07
CA GLY A 12 1.92 20.23 -1.38
C GLY A 12 1.18 19.13 -2.15
N LEU A 13 1.83 18.00 -2.47
CA LEU A 13 1.18 16.91 -3.20
C LEU A 13 0.18 16.19 -2.31
N LEU A 14 -1.06 16.05 -2.78
CA LEU A 14 -2.12 15.28 -2.14
C LEU A 14 -2.22 13.85 -2.69
N GLU A 15 -1.88 13.67 -3.97
CA GLU A 15 -1.98 12.40 -4.68
C GLU A 15 -0.71 12.17 -5.51
N ILE A 16 -0.20 10.94 -5.47
CA ILE A 16 0.88 10.48 -6.33
C ILE A 16 0.50 9.10 -6.90
N LYS A 17 0.54 8.99 -8.22
CA LYS A 17 0.40 7.73 -8.96
C LYS A 17 1.71 7.40 -9.68
N ILE A 18 2.17 6.17 -9.51
CA ILE A 18 3.48 5.71 -9.99
C ILE A 18 3.26 4.40 -10.77
N GLU A 19 3.69 4.38 -12.03
CA GLU A 19 3.50 3.23 -12.93
C GLU A 19 4.82 2.80 -13.59
N GLY A 20 5.15 1.51 -13.51
CA GLY A 20 6.18 0.88 -14.33
C GLY A 20 7.64 0.99 -13.84
N PHE A 21 8.58 0.75 -14.75
CA PHE A 21 10.00 0.44 -14.50
C PHE A 21 10.90 1.62 -14.05
N GLY A 22 10.45 2.86 -14.16
CA GLY A 22 11.29 4.05 -13.90
C GLY A 22 11.25 4.56 -12.46
N CYS A 23 10.58 3.85 -11.57
CA CYS A 23 10.01 4.41 -10.35
C CYS A 23 10.85 4.17 -9.09
N ASP A 24 11.88 3.33 -9.16
CA ASP A 24 12.65 2.94 -7.97
C ASP A 24 13.48 4.09 -7.41
N PHE A 25 14.04 4.94 -8.27
CA PHE A 25 14.77 6.11 -7.82
C PHE A 25 13.85 7.14 -7.17
N LEU A 26 12.59 7.26 -7.61
CA LEU A 26 11.61 8.14 -6.98
C LEU A 26 11.14 7.57 -5.65
N LEU A 27 10.84 6.27 -5.60
CA LEU A 27 10.41 5.59 -4.38
C LEU A 27 11.53 5.55 -3.35
N ALA A 28 12.77 5.29 -3.77
CA ALA A 28 13.95 5.44 -2.94
C ALA A 28 14.09 6.89 -2.49
N TYR A 29 13.94 7.88 -3.38
CA TYR A 29 13.99 9.29 -3.00
C TYR A 29 12.93 9.67 -1.96
N ILE A 30 11.68 9.23 -2.12
CA ILE A 30 10.60 9.48 -1.16
C ILE A 30 10.88 8.75 0.15
N ALA A 31 11.37 7.50 0.09
CA ALA A 31 11.59 6.66 1.28
C ALA A 31 12.93 6.92 1.99
N ASP A 32 13.87 7.57 1.33
CA ASP A 32 15.19 7.91 1.84
C ASP A 32 15.10 9.18 2.67
N SER A 33 14.99 8.97 3.98
CA SER A 33 15.20 9.98 5.01
C SER A 33 16.69 10.13 5.35
N GLY A 34 17.59 9.60 4.53
CA GLY A 34 19.02 9.54 4.77
C GLY A 34 19.68 10.92 4.68
N LEU A 35 20.19 11.36 5.83
CA LEU A 35 21.16 12.44 6.04
C LEU A 35 20.66 13.87 6.21
N SER A 36 19.38 14.17 5.98
CA SER A 36 18.83 15.45 6.42
C SER A 36 17.86 15.25 7.58
N TYR A 37 18.05 16.08 8.59
CA TYR A 37 17.17 16.37 9.74
C TYR A 37 15.84 17.00 9.28
N GLU A 38 15.46 16.80 8.02
CA GLU A 38 14.37 17.49 7.34
C GLU A 38 13.13 16.59 7.34
N LEU A 39 12.11 17.13 8.01
CA LEU A 39 10.67 17.10 7.71
C LEU A 39 10.21 16.12 6.63
N ASP A 40 9.13 15.40 6.95
CA ASP A 40 8.37 14.54 6.04
C ASP A 40 8.35 15.12 4.62
N LYS A 41 8.89 14.38 3.64
CA LYS A 41 9.05 14.89 2.26
C LYS A 41 7.72 15.23 1.60
N LEU A 42 6.67 14.54 2.00
CA LEU A 42 5.32 14.65 1.45
C LEU A 42 4.30 14.69 2.60
N PRO A 43 4.34 15.75 3.44
CA PRO A 43 3.60 15.81 4.69
C PRO A 43 2.09 15.88 4.48
N LEU A 44 1.64 16.28 3.29
CA LEU A 44 0.23 16.44 2.93
C LEU A 44 -0.31 15.31 2.05
N LEU A 45 0.52 14.34 1.66
CA LEU A 45 0.08 13.27 0.78
C LEU A 45 -0.99 12.41 1.44
N GLU A 46 -2.15 12.31 0.79
CA GLU A 46 -3.29 11.53 1.26
C GLU A 46 -3.48 10.24 0.45
N GLU A 47 -3.09 10.23 -0.83
CA GLU A 47 -3.21 9.07 -1.72
C GLU A 47 -1.88 8.73 -2.41
N LEU A 48 -1.48 7.47 -2.27
CA LEU A 48 -0.32 6.90 -2.96
C LEU A 48 -0.74 5.63 -3.70
N GLU A 49 -0.56 5.64 -5.01
CA GLU A 49 -0.72 4.49 -5.87
C GLU A 49 0.59 4.11 -6.53
N ILE A 50 0.94 2.82 -6.43
CA ILE A 50 2.12 2.23 -7.07
C ILE A 50 1.65 1.00 -7.82
N SER A 51 1.93 0.97 -9.12
CA SER A 51 1.54 -0.11 -10.03
C SER A 51 2.77 -0.69 -10.72
N HIS A 52 2.85 -2.03 -10.76
CA HIS A 52 3.89 -2.80 -11.45
C HIS A 52 5.32 -2.50 -10.97
N SER A 53 5.53 -2.35 -9.66
CA SER A 53 6.87 -2.23 -9.07
C SER A 53 7.50 -3.60 -8.84
N TRP A 54 8.66 -3.84 -9.46
CA TRP A 54 9.39 -5.11 -9.35
C TRP A 54 10.42 -5.14 -8.23
N PHE A 55 10.74 -3.97 -7.67
CA PHE A 55 11.71 -3.80 -6.62
C PHE A 55 11.08 -3.80 -5.24
N LYS A 56 11.91 -4.08 -4.23
CA LYS A 56 11.50 -4.10 -2.83
C LYS A 56 11.13 -2.69 -2.39
N LEU A 57 9.84 -2.44 -2.19
CA LEU A 57 9.35 -1.18 -1.64
C LEU A 57 9.82 -0.98 -0.20
N ASN A 58 10.40 0.19 0.08
CA ASN A 58 10.67 0.66 1.44
C ASN A 58 9.43 1.31 2.04
N LEU A 59 8.36 0.53 2.21
CA LEU A 59 7.07 1.00 2.74
C LEU A 59 7.21 1.67 4.12
N LYS A 60 8.18 1.24 4.94
CA LYS A 60 8.48 1.89 6.23
C LYS A 60 8.98 3.32 6.05
N GLY A 61 9.88 3.55 5.10
CA GLY A 61 10.37 4.90 4.77
C GLY A 61 9.30 5.77 4.13
N ILE A 62 8.45 5.18 3.29
CA ILE A 62 7.28 5.86 2.69
C ILE A 62 6.31 6.30 3.77
N GLY A 63 5.90 5.40 4.68
CA GLY A 63 4.94 5.74 5.75
C GLY A 63 5.46 6.80 6.71
N ARG A 64 6.79 6.87 6.91
CA ARG A 64 7.42 7.98 7.65
C ARG A 64 7.34 9.30 6.89
N SER A 65 7.66 9.28 5.60
CA SER A 65 7.76 10.49 4.78
C SER A 65 6.40 11.04 4.33
N CYS A 66 5.35 10.22 4.46
CA CYS A 66 3.98 10.53 4.08
C CYS A 66 3.00 10.22 5.24
N PRO A 67 3.08 10.93 6.38
CA PRO A 67 2.36 10.57 7.61
C PRO A 67 0.83 10.72 7.53
N ARG A 68 0.31 11.41 6.50
CA ARG A 68 -1.13 11.67 6.30
C ARG A 68 -1.78 10.77 5.26
N VAL A 69 -1.08 9.75 4.76
CA VAL A 69 -1.64 8.82 3.77
C VAL A 69 -2.86 8.10 4.34
N LYS A 70 -3.99 8.25 3.65
CA LYS A 70 -5.27 7.61 3.95
C LYS A 70 -5.61 6.52 2.93
N THR A 71 -5.10 6.66 1.70
CA THR A 71 -5.31 5.72 0.61
C THR A 71 -3.97 5.19 0.13
N LEU A 72 -3.77 3.87 0.24
CA LEU A 72 -2.62 3.18 -0.33
C LEU A 72 -3.10 2.14 -1.33
N LYS A 73 -2.61 2.22 -2.57
CA LYS A 73 -2.86 1.25 -3.62
C LYS A 73 -1.55 0.66 -4.11
N LEU A 74 -1.39 -0.66 -3.97
CA LEU A 74 -0.23 -1.41 -4.43
C LEU A 74 -0.71 -2.47 -5.42
N ASN A 75 -0.53 -2.20 -6.71
CA ASN A 75 -0.98 -3.08 -7.78
C ASN A 75 0.20 -3.86 -8.34
N PHE A 76 0.17 -5.19 -8.24
CA PHE A 76 1.22 -6.08 -8.75
C PHE A 76 2.64 -5.71 -8.27
N CYS A 77 2.74 -5.25 -7.01
CA CYS A 77 3.99 -4.81 -6.38
C CYS A 77 4.66 -5.92 -5.54
N THR A 78 4.60 -7.17 -5.97
CA THR A 78 4.97 -8.33 -5.14
C THR A 78 6.48 -8.58 -5.03
N GLY A 79 7.28 -8.01 -5.93
CA GLY A 79 8.69 -8.39 -6.10
C GLY A 79 8.85 -9.89 -6.39
N TYR A 80 10.07 -10.36 -6.67
CA TYR A 80 10.34 -11.79 -6.87
C TYR A 80 10.36 -12.59 -5.55
N ARG A 81 9.32 -12.49 -4.72
CA ARG A 81 9.20 -13.21 -3.45
C ARG A 81 8.81 -14.67 -3.71
N ARG A 82 9.82 -15.50 -4.00
CA ARG A 82 9.67 -16.96 -4.13
C ARG A 82 9.57 -17.72 -2.80
N SER A 83 9.39 -17.01 -1.68
CA SER A 83 9.42 -17.60 -0.34
C SER A 83 8.17 -17.20 0.45
N PRO A 84 7.35 -18.17 0.88
CA PRO A 84 6.16 -17.92 1.72
C PRO A 84 6.46 -17.10 2.97
N VAL A 85 7.63 -17.32 3.58
CA VAL A 85 8.12 -16.59 4.76
C VAL A 85 8.21 -15.07 4.52
N LYS A 86 8.25 -14.63 3.26
CA LYS A 86 8.40 -13.22 2.89
C LYS A 86 7.09 -12.57 2.45
N TRP A 87 5.98 -13.30 2.33
CA TRP A 87 4.73 -12.76 1.79
C TRP A 87 4.15 -11.64 2.65
N ASP A 88 4.21 -11.76 3.97
CA ASP A 88 3.58 -10.79 4.91
C ASP A 88 4.47 -9.62 5.32
N ILE A 89 5.71 -9.56 4.83
CA ILE A 89 6.66 -8.50 5.22
C ILE A 89 6.12 -7.11 4.86
N ASP A 90 5.42 -6.97 3.73
CA ASP A 90 4.88 -5.67 3.34
C ASP A 90 3.66 -5.29 4.19
N ALA A 91 2.83 -6.28 4.56
CA ALA A 91 1.75 -6.09 5.54
C ALA A 91 2.29 -5.59 6.89
N VAL A 92 3.36 -6.20 7.40
CA VAL A 92 4.04 -5.76 8.63
C VAL A 92 4.56 -4.32 8.52
N LYS A 93 5.14 -3.94 7.38
CA LYS A 93 5.62 -2.56 7.18
C LYS A 93 4.47 -1.56 7.13
N ILE A 94 3.39 -1.88 6.41
CA ILE A 94 2.19 -1.03 6.33
C ILE A 94 1.61 -0.82 7.72
N ALA A 95 1.34 -1.91 8.44
CA ALA A 95 0.81 -1.91 9.79
C ALA A 95 1.64 -1.04 10.76
N ASN A 96 2.97 -1.09 10.65
CA ASN A 96 3.87 -0.33 11.53
C ASN A 96 4.09 1.13 11.14
N SER A 97 3.68 1.56 9.95
CA SER A 97 4.03 2.90 9.44
C SER A 97 2.85 3.73 8.97
N MET A 98 1.68 3.13 8.76
CA MET A 98 0.50 3.83 8.21
C MET A 98 -0.79 3.47 8.98
N PRO A 99 -0.84 3.64 10.32
CA PRO A 99 -2.00 3.23 11.12
C PRO A 99 -3.28 4.04 10.83
N GLN A 100 -3.17 5.16 10.13
CA GLN A 100 -4.29 6.05 9.78
C GLN A 100 -4.96 5.71 8.43
N LEU A 101 -4.56 4.59 7.80
CA LEU A 101 -5.16 4.14 6.55
C LEU A 101 -6.67 3.94 6.67
N ARG A 102 -7.37 4.39 5.63
CA ARG A 102 -8.82 4.24 5.44
C ARG A 102 -9.12 3.37 4.22
N ARG A 103 -8.27 3.42 3.21
CA ARG A 103 -8.40 2.64 1.97
C ARG A 103 -7.10 1.91 1.67
N LEU A 104 -7.18 0.60 1.50
CA LEU A 104 -6.04 -0.24 1.15
C LEU A 104 -6.40 -1.14 -0.02
N GLN A 105 -5.60 -1.08 -1.07
CA GLN A 105 -5.68 -1.99 -2.21
C GLN A 105 -4.34 -2.71 -2.34
N LEU A 106 -4.37 -4.04 -2.32
CA LEU A 106 -3.20 -4.90 -2.44
C LEU A 106 -3.33 -5.83 -3.65
N PHE A 107 -3.69 -5.27 -4.81
CA PHE A 107 -4.06 -6.07 -5.97
C PHE A 107 -2.93 -7.02 -6.41
N GLY A 108 -3.22 -8.33 -6.46
CA GLY A 108 -2.25 -9.36 -6.83
C GLY A 108 -1.13 -9.58 -5.82
N ASN A 109 -1.30 -9.17 -4.57
CA ASN A 109 -0.32 -9.38 -3.51
C ASN A 109 -0.28 -10.85 -3.03
N GLN A 110 0.85 -11.29 -2.49
CA GLN A 110 1.04 -12.67 -2.04
C GLN A 110 0.76 -12.87 -0.54
N LEU A 111 0.35 -11.83 0.20
CA LEU A 111 0.07 -11.90 1.63
C LEU A 111 -0.86 -13.07 1.99
N THR A 112 -0.73 -13.53 3.22
CA THR A 112 -1.57 -14.57 3.83
C THR A 112 -2.58 -13.95 4.79
N GLU A 113 -3.42 -14.79 5.40
CA GLU A 113 -4.32 -14.38 6.49
C GLU A 113 -3.55 -13.78 7.68
N TYR A 114 -2.31 -14.21 7.92
CA TYR A 114 -1.47 -13.67 8.98
C TYR A 114 -1.14 -12.19 8.72
N GLY A 115 -0.67 -11.87 7.51
CA GLY A 115 -0.39 -10.49 7.12
C GLY A 115 -1.65 -9.62 7.13
N LEU A 116 -2.77 -10.17 6.66
CA LEU A 116 -4.04 -9.44 6.67
C LEU A 116 -4.51 -9.13 8.10
N ASN A 117 -4.42 -10.07 9.03
CA ASN A 117 -4.79 -9.82 10.43
C ASN A 117 -3.94 -8.71 11.06
N ILE A 118 -2.63 -8.70 10.80
CA ILE A 118 -1.72 -7.64 11.27
C ILE A 118 -2.15 -6.27 10.76
N ILE A 119 -2.56 -6.16 9.50
CA ILE A 119 -3.08 -4.90 8.94
C ILE A 119 -4.38 -4.50 9.66
N LEU A 120 -5.31 -5.44 9.82
CA LEU A 120 -6.59 -5.17 10.47
C LEU A 120 -6.42 -4.76 11.94
N ASP A 121 -5.43 -5.32 12.64
CA ASP A 121 -5.09 -4.96 14.03
C ASP A 121 -4.51 -3.54 14.13
N SER A 122 -3.60 -3.18 13.23
CA SER A 122 -2.85 -1.92 13.32
C SER A 122 -3.49 -0.73 12.60
N CYS A 123 -4.44 -0.97 11.69
CA CYS A 123 -5.15 0.07 10.94
C CYS A 123 -6.63 0.14 11.39
N PRO A 124 -6.94 0.78 12.54
CA PRO A 124 -8.27 0.76 13.12
C PRO A 124 -9.34 1.48 12.26
N HIS A 125 -8.93 2.43 11.42
CA HIS A 125 -9.82 3.27 10.60
C HIS A 125 -10.04 2.74 9.18
N LEU A 126 -9.54 1.55 8.86
CA LEU A 126 -9.67 0.96 7.53
C LEU A 126 -11.15 0.66 7.22
N GLU A 127 -11.65 1.23 6.13
CA GLU A 127 -13.05 1.10 5.69
C GLU A 127 -13.19 0.55 4.27
N HIS A 128 -12.15 0.65 3.43
CA HIS A 128 -12.12 0.04 2.11
C HIS A 128 -10.92 -0.89 2.00
N LEU A 129 -11.16 -2.13 1.56
CA LEU A 129 -10.13 -3.15 1.41
C LEU A 129 -10.33 -3.91 0.10
N ASP A 130 -9.36 -3.81 -0.79
CA ASP A 130 -9.33 -4.55 -2.05
C ASP A 130 -8.20 -5.57 -2.05
N LEU A 131 -8.57 -6.84 -2.06
CA LEU A 131 -7.70 -8.00 -2.06
C LEU A 131 -7.77 -8.80 -3.36
N ARG A 132 -8.36 -8.26 -4.43
CA ARG A 132 -8.48 -8.99 -5.70
C ARG A 132 -7.11 -9.50 -6.15
N LYS A 133 -7.11 -10.76 -6.61
CA LYS A 133 -5.91 -11.52 -6.99
C LYS A 133 -4.94 -11.85 -5.83
N CYS A 134 -5.28 -11.60 -4.57
CA CYS A 134 -4.55 -12.11 -3.40
C CYS A 134 -4.93 -13.56 -3.08
N PHE A 135 -4.53 -14.50 -3.95
CA PHE A 135 -4.99 -15.89 -3.88
C PHE A 135 -4.47 -16.70 -2.69
N ASN A 136 -3.56 -16.14 -1.89
CA ASN A 136 -3.06 -16.76 -0.67
C ASN A 136 -3.90 -16.39 0.57
N VAL A 137 -4.96 -15.60 0.41
CA VAL A 137 -5.88 -15.23 1.48
C VAL A 137 -7.20 -15.95 1.30
N GLU A 138 -7.59 -16.77 2.28
CA GLU A 138 -8.94 -17.30 2.38
C GLU A 138 -9.74 -16.50 3.42
N LEU A 139 -10.78 -15.81 2.97
CA LEU A 139 -11.69 -15.08 3.84
C LEU A 139 -12.78 -16.02 4.34
N VAL A 140 -12.49 -16.74 5.42
CA VAL A 140 -13.43 -17.65 6.10
C VAL A 140 -13.43 -17.43 7.62
N GLY A 141 -14.49 -17.88 8.28
CA GLY A 141 -14.60 -17.88 9.74
C GLY A 141 -14.47 -16.50 10.37
N ASP A 142 -13.65 -16.38 11.41
CA ASP A 142 -13.48 -15.14 12.17
C ASP A 142 -12.88 -13.99 11.33
N LEU A 143 -11.99 -14.31 10.38
CA LEU A 143 -11.40 -13.30 9.52
C LEU A 143 -12.43 -12.69 8.57
N GLU A 144 -13.30 -13.52 7.98
CA GLU A 144 -14.40 -13.05 7.14
C GLU A 144 -15.37 -12.17 7.94
N LYS A 145 -15.81 -12.66 9.10
CA LYS A 145 -16.70 -11.92 10.01
C LYS A 145 -16.10 -10.56 10.37
N ARG A 146 -14.84 -10.55 10.76
CA ARG A 146 -14.11 -9.32 11.10
C ARG A 146 -14.03 -8.33 9.94
N CYS A 147 -13.81 -8.82 8.73
CA CYS A 147 -13.81 -7.97 7.54
C CYS A 147 -15.21 -7.37 7.30
N LEU A 148 -16.27 -8.19 7.34
CA LEU A 148 -17.65 -7.74 7.09
C LEU A 148 -18.16 -6.73 8.14
N GLU A 149 -17.71 -6.85 9.39
CA GLU A 149 -18.11 -5.93 10.47
C GLU A 149 -17.42 -4.57 10.38
N ARG A 150 -16.19 -4.50 9.85
CA ARG A 150 -15.34 -3.30 9.90
C ARG A 150 -15.16 -2.62 8.54
N ILE A 151 -15.09 -3.41 7.47
CA ILE A 151 -14.83 -2.94 6.11
C ILE A 151 -16.16 -2.69 5.41
N LYS A 152 -16.40 -1.44 5.04
CA LYS A 152 -17.63 -1.01 4.33
C LYS A 152 -17.65 -1.49 2.88
N ASP A 153 -16.48 -1.57 2.27
CA ASP A 153 -16.31 -1.95 0.87
C ASP A 153 -15.13 -2.93 0.76
N LEU A 154 -15.50 -4.20 0.63
CA LEU A 154 -14.58 -5.32 0.58
C LEU A 154 -14.62 -5.94 -0.82
N ARG A 155 -13.49 -5.93 -1.52
CA ARG A 155 -13.29 -6.70 -2.76
C ARG A 155 -12.46 -7.93 -2.44
N ARG A 156 -13.05 -9.11 -2.63
CA ARG A 156 -12.47 -10.42 -2.28
C ARG A 156 -11.43 -10.87 -3.31
N PRO A 157 -10.55 -11.83 -2.97
CA PRO A 157 -9.52 -12.34 -3.88
C PRO A 157 -9.99 -12.78 -5.26
N HIS A 158 -11.19 -13.34 -5.35
CA HIS A 158 -11.76 -13.89 -6.58
C HIS A 158 -12.81 -12.99 -7.25
N ASP A 159 -13.07 -11.78 -6.72
CA ASP A 159 -14.01 -10.86 -7.33
C ASP A 159 -13.53 -10.41 -8.72
N SER A 160 -14.49 -10.10 -9.60
CA SER A 160 -14.19 -9.66 -10.96
C SER A 160 -13.38 -8.37 -10.97
N THR A 161 -12.56 -8.23 -12.00
CA THR A 161 -11.76 -7.04 -12.28
C THR A 161 -12.32 -6.22 -13.44
N THR A 162 -13.45 -6.65 -14.00
CA THR A 162 -14.10 -6.01 -15.16
C THR A 162 -14.70 -4.66 -14.84
N ASP A 163 -15.05 -4.40 -13.57
CA ASP A 163 -15.66 -3.14 -13.14
C ASP A 163 -14.69 -1.93 -13.24
N ASP A 164 -13.37 -2.17 -13.35
CA ASP A 164 -12.36 -1.11 -13.38
C ASP A 164 -12.05 -0.60 -14.80
N TYR A 165 -12.59 -1.22 -15.84
CA TYR A 165 -12.41 -0.83 -17.24
C TYR A 165 -13.77 -0.64 -17.92
N PRO A 166 -14.38 0.55 -17.85
CA PRO A 166 -15.47 0.88 -18.76
C PRO A 166 -14.88 0.94 -20.18
N PHE A 167 -15.45 0.15 -21.09
CA PHE A 167 -15.11 0.20 -22.52
C PHE A 167 -15.34 1.59 -23.11
#